data_AF-A0A8S2Y8X0-F1
#
_entry.id   AF-A0A8S2Y8X0-F1
#
_cell.length_a   1.000
_cell.length_b   1.000
_cell.length_c   1.000
_cell.angle_alpha   90.00
_cell.angle_beta   90.00
_cell.angle_gamma   90.00
#
_symmetry.space_group_name_H-M   'P 1'
#
loop_
_entity.id
_entity.type
_entity.pdbx_description
1 polymer ?
#
loop_
_entity_poly.entity_id
_entity_poly.type
_entity_poly.pdbx_seq_one_letter_code
_entity_poly.pdbx_strand_id
1 'polypeptide(L)'
;QVRRLYSRFKSLAKPSSDYLTREDLLCVPVVGINPLGERLIDVIINDFGESNKINFKQFAVLLARFGRGKVKISNGYNTKENKLKFLFDIYDRNHDLKIDRNELLEVLKMMV
;
A
#
# COMPACT_ATOMS: atom_id res chain seq x y z
N GLN A 1 -6.45 11.54 16.81
CA GLN A 1 -6.32 10.94 15.45
C GLN A 1 -5.84 9.48 15.48
N VAL A 2 -4.82 9.13 16.28
CA VAL A 2 -4.31 7.74 16.41
C VAL A 2 -5.40 6.73 16.82
N ARG A 3 -6.26 7.04 17.79
CA ARG A 3 -7.38 6.14 18.19
C ARG A 3 -8.34 5.80 17.05
N ARG A 4 -8.66 6.78 16.19
CA ARG A 4 -9.53 6.59 15.01
C ARG A 4 -8.83 5.71 13.96
N LEU A 5 -7.53 5.90 13.77
CA LEU A 5 -6.72 5.07 12.90
C LEU A 5 -6.64 3.62 13.39
N TYR A 6 -6.42 3.43 14.69
CA TYR A 6 -6.36 2.12 15.33
C TYR A 6 -7.71 1.38 15.27
N SER A 7 -8.83 2.09 15.48
CA SER A 7 -10.16 1.53 15.30
C SER A 7 -10.40 1.04 13.87
N ARG A 8 -9.93 1.78 12.85
CA ARG A 8 -9.99 1.33 11.44
C ARG A 8 -9.07 0.15 11.16
N PHE A 9 -7.90 0.10 11.79
CA PHE A 9 -7.00 -1.04 11.70
C PHE A 9 -7.68 -2.31 12.27
N LYS A 10 -8.27 -2.23 13.47
CA LYS A 10 -8.99 -3.36 14.08
C LYS A 10 -10.27 -3.75 13.35
N SER A 11 -10.94 -2.83 12.63
CA SER A 11 -12.11 -3.19 11.82
C SER A 11 -11.76 -3.95 10.54
N LEU A 12 -10.52 -3.84 10.06
CA LEU A 12 -10.03 -4.57 8.90
C LEU A 12 -9.43 -5.93 9.31
N ALA A 13 -8.78 -6.00 10.48
CA ALA A 13 -8.19 -7.23 10.98
C ALA A 13 -9.27 -8.23 11.41
N LYS A 14 -8.97 -9.53 11.26
CA LYS A 14 -9.81 -10.61 11.82
C LYS A 14 -10.01 -10.43 13.33
N PRO A 15 -11.16 -10.88 13.89
CA PRO A 15 -11.39 -10.87 15.33
C PRO A 15 -10.23 -11.54 16.05
N SER A 16 -9.70 -10.91 17.10
CA SER A 16 -8.51 -11.35 17.88
C SER A 16 -7.13 -11.27 17.19
N SER A 17 -7.04 -10.80 15.94
CA SER A 17 -5.74 -10.53 15.30
C SER A 17 -5.21 -9.13 15.67
N ASP A 18 -3.89 -9.03 15.84
CA ASP A 18 -3.15 -7.76 15.99
C ASP A 18 -2.39 -7.35 14.72
N TYR A 19 -2.61 -8.08 13.62
CA TYR A 19 -2.00 -7.88 12.32
C TYR A 19 -3.05 -7.93 11.21
N LEU A 20 -2.78 -7.20 10.12
CA LEU A 20 -3.50 -7.32 8.86
C LEU A 20 -2.78 -8.31 7.95
N THR A 21 -3.55 -9.15 7.31
CA THR A 21 -3.09 -10.07 6.26
C THR A 21 -3.37 -9.50 4.87
N ARG A 22 -2.83 -10.14 3.83
CA ARG A 22 -3.12 -9.80 2.43
C ARG A 22 -4.63 -9.81 2.18
N GLU A 23 -5.31 -10.84 2.68
CA GLU A 23 -6.74 -11.04 2.48
C GLU A 23 -7.56 -9.91 3.14
N ASP A 24 -7.15 -9.46 4.33
CA ASP A 24 -7.81 -8.36 5.04
C ASP A 24 -7.70 -7.03 4.25
N LEU A 25 -6.57 -6.82 3.57
CA LEU A 25 -6.34 -5.63 2.75
C LEU A 25 -7.10 -5.67 1.41
N LEU A 26 -7.26 -6.85 0.81
CA LEU A 26 -8.04 -7.03 -0.43
C LEU A 26 -9.54 -6.82 -0.20
N CYS A 27 -10.04 -7.08 1.02
CA CYS A 27 -11.43 -6.79 1.40
C CYS A 27 -11.77 -5.29 1.44
N VAL A 28 -10.79 -4.38 1.33
CA VAL A 28 -11.03 -2.95 1.31
C VAL A 28 -11.74 -2.57 0.00
N PRO A 29 -12.97 -2.01 0.02
CA PRO A 29 -13.75 -1.79 -1.20
C PRO A 29 -13.03 -0.91 -2.24
N VAL A 30 -12.31 0.12 -1.78
CA VAL A 30 -11.56 1.02 -2.67
C VAL A 30 -10.33 0.36 -3.30
N VAL A 31 -9.80 -0.71 -2.70
CA VAL A 31 -8.72 -1.52 -3.29
C VAL A 31 -9.30 -2.41 -4.38
N GLY A 32 -10.45 -3.04 -4.15
CA GLY A 32 -11.12 -3.88 -5.15
C GLY A 32 -11.60 -3.16 -6.40
N ILE A 33 -11.86 -1.85 -6.33
CA ILE A 33 -12.22 -1.02 -7.51
C ILE A 33 -10.97 -0.59 -8.29
N ASN A 34 -9.80 -0.57 -7.66
CA ASN A 34 -8.57 -0.14 -8.30
C ASN A 34 -7.96 -1.30 -9.11
N PRO A 35 -7.78 -1.15 -10.44
CA PRO A 35 -7.11 -2.15 -11.28
C PRO A 35 -5.72 -2.57 -10.79
N LEU A 36 -5.03 -1.67 -10.09
CA LEU A 36 -3.71 -1.89 -9.50
C LEU A 36 -3.78 -2.28 -8.02
N GLY A 37 -4.98 -2.57 -7.50
CA GLY A 37 -5.23 -2.85 -6.09
C GLY A 37 -4.43 -4.05 -5.60
N GLU A 38 -4.41 -5.15 -6.34
CA GLU A 38 -3.61 -6.32 -5.96
C GLU A 38 -2.12 -6.03 -5.95
N ARG A 39 -1.60 -5.37 -7.00
CA ARG A 39 -0.18 -4.97 -7.08
C ARG A 39 0.21 -4.03 -5.95
N LEU A 40 -0.68 -3.11 -5.58
CA LEU A 40 -0.50 -2.24 -4.43
C LEU A 40 -0.32 -3.07 -3.15
N ILE A 41 -1.17 -4.09 -2.92
CA ILE A 41 -1.04 -4.95 -1.75
C ILE A 41 0.26 -5.77 -1.80
N ASP A 42 0.67 -6.25 -2.98
CA ASP A 42 1.93 -6.96 -3.16
C ASP A 42 3.13 -6.11 -2.72
N VAL A 43 3.23 -4.88 -3.23
CA VAL A 43 4.31 -3.96 -2.86
C VAL A 43 4.31 -3.68 -1.37
N ILE A 44 3.14 -3.47 -0.77
CA ILE A 44 3.02 -3.22 0.67
C ILE A 44 3.53 -4.42 1.47
N ILE A 45 3.10 -5.63 1.13
CA ILE A 45 3.48 -6.84 1.86
C ILE A 45 5.00 -7.10 1.71
N ASN A 46 5.53 -6.93 0.50
CA ASN A 46 6.96 -7.09 0.21
C ASN A 46 7.81 -6.05 0.96
N ASP A 47 7.39 -4.78 1.01
CA ASP A 47 8.07 -3.69 1.75
C ASP A 47 8.18 -3.97 3.26
N PHE A 48 7.21 -4.69 3.83
CA PHE A 48 7.11 -4.93 5.27
C PHE A 48 7.65 -6.28 5.74
N GLY A 49 8.07 -7.15 4.81
CA GLY A 49 9.15 -8.15 4.93
C GLY A 49 9.00 -9.31 5.92
N GLU A 50 8.14 -9.23 6.94
CA GLU A 50 7.99 -10.27 7.95
C GLU A 50 6.61 -10.93 7.86
N SER A 51 6.61 -12.19 7.40
CA SER A 51 5.50 -13.15 7.56
C SER A 51 4.16 -12.76 6.92
N ASN A 52 4.15 -11.95 5.85
CA ASN A 52 2.92 -11.50 5.16
C ASN A 52 1.90 -10.81 6.09
N LYS A 53 2.39 -10.16 7.14
CA LYS A 53 1.58 -9.55 8.20
C LYS A 53 1.99 -8.11 8.44
N ILE A 54 1.01 -7.23 8.56
CA ILE A 54 1.21 -5.80 8.78
C ILE A 54 0.67 -5.43 10.16
N ASN A 55 1.56 -4.99 11.05
CA ASN A 55 1.17 -4.46 12.35
C ASN A 55 0.67 -3.00 12.26
N PHE A 56 0.10 -2.50 13.34
CA PHE A 56 -0.47 -1.15 13.37
C PHE A 56 0.56 -0.04 13.05
N LYS A 57 1.82 -0.21 13.47
CA LYS A 57 2.89 0.78 13.20
C LYS A 57 3.19 0.85 11.70
N GLN A 58 3.34 -0.30 11.05
CA GLN A 58 3.55 -0.41 9.60
C GLN A 58 2.37 0.16 8.82
N PHE A 59 1.13 -0.16 9.23
CA PHE A 59 -0.09 0.41 8.65
C PHE A 59 -0.16 1.94 8.77
N ALA A 60 0.28 2.51 9.90
CA ALA A 60 0.34 3.95 10.07
C ALA A 60 1.38 4.62 9.16
N VAL A 61 2.55 3.99 8.98
CA VAL A 61 3.61 4.47 8.06
C VAL A 61 3.12 4.40 6.60
N LEU A 62 2.45 3.31 6.22
CA LEU A 62 1.84 3.16 4.91
C LEU A 62 0.89 4.33 4.60
N LEU A 63 -0.06 4.60 5.51
CA LEU A 63 -1.02 5.68 5.32
C LEU A 63 -0.39 7.07 5.36
N ALA A 64 0.74 7.24 6.05
CA ALA A 64 1.48 8.49 6.04
C ALA A 64 2.00 8.85 4.64
N ARG A 65 2.34 7.88 3.78
CA ARG A 65 2.75 8.12 2.38
C ARG A 65 1.62 8.72 1.54
N PHE A 66 0.37 8.30 1.76
CA PHE A 66 -0.80 8.76 0.98
C PHE A 66 -1.47 10.03 1.53
N GLY A 67 -0.93 10.63 2.59
CA GLY A 67 -1.48 11.85 3.17
C GLY A 67 -1.55 12.99 2.14
N ARG A 68 -2.58 13.85 2.28
CA ARG A 68 -2.69 15.07 1.48
C ARG A 68 -1.52 16.01 1.82
N GLY A 69 -0.87 16.59 0.80
CA GLY A 69 0.40 17.34 0.89
C GLY A 69 0.35 18.70 1.62
N LYS A 70 -0.47 18.84 2.66
CA LYS A 70 -0.59 20.07 3.48
C LYS A 70 -0.16 19.85 4.94
N VAL A 71 0.66 18.83 5.22
CA VAL A 71 1.25 18.68 6.55
C VAL A 71 2.51 19.54 6.58
N LYS A 72 2.50 20.62 7.39
CA LYS A 72 3.65 21.53 7.59
C LYS A 72 4.92 20.82 8.11
N ILE A 73 4.78 19.57 8.55
CA ILE A 73 5.83 18.73 9.08
C ILE A 73 6.18 17.72 8.00
N SER A 74 7.35 17.88 7.38
CA SER A 74 7.93 16.84 6.53
C SER A 74 8.26 15.63 7.41
N ASN A 75 7.40 14.62 7.37
CA ASN A 75 7.60 13.36 8.09
C ASN A 75 8.52 12.40 7.33
N GLY A 76 9.21 12.85 6.28
CA GLY A 76 10.07 12.03 5.41
C GLY A 76 9.31 11.07 4.50
N TYR A 77 8.17 10.50 4.95
CA TYR A 77 7.39 9.51 4.21
C TYR A 77 6.51 10.10 3.09
N ASN A 78 6.03 11.34 3.25
CA ASN A 78 5.11 12.00 2.32
C ASN A 78 5.85 13.00 1.41
N THR A 79 6.99 12.60 0.86
CA THR A 79 7.72 13.39 -0.13
C THR A 79 7.26 13.03 -1.54
N LYS A 80 7.44 13.95 -2.50
CA LYS A 80 7.18 13.67 -3.91
C LYS A 80 8.00 12.47 -4.39
N GLU A 81 9.26 12.39 -3.98
CA GLU A 81 10.17 11.30 -4.31
C GLU A 81 9.70 9.95 -3.77
N ASN A 82 9.33 9.85 -2.48
CA ASN A 82 8.86 8.59 -1.91
C ASN A 82 7.52 8.15 -2.50
N LYS A 83 6.65 9.09 -2.89
CA LYS A 83 5.42 8.79 -3.62
C LYS A 83 5.71 8.25 -5.02
N LEU A 84 6.66 8.85 -5.73
CA LEU A 84 7.05 8.40 -7.06
C LEU A 84 7.74 7.04 -7.01
N LYS A 85 8.65 6.83 -6.05
CA LYS A 85 9.29 5.54 -5.82
C LYS A 85 8.26 4.46 -5.55
N PHE A 86 7.36 4.70 -4.60
CA PHE A 86 6.31 3.74 -4.28
C PHE A 86 5.37 3.47 -5.47
N LEU A 87 5.05 4.49 -6.27
CA LEU A 87 4.29 4.28 -7.50
C LEU A 87 5.08 3.43 -8.50
N PHE A 88 6.36 3.73 -8.69
CA PHE A 88 7.24 2.98 -9.57
C PHE A 88 7.27 1.49 -9.18
N ASP A 89 7.40 1.18 -7.89
CA ASP A 89 7.40 -0.18 -7.36
C ASP A 89 6.09 -0.95 -7.66
N ILE A 90 4.96 -0.25 -7.89
CA ILE A 90 3.69 -0.88 -8.30
C ILE A 90 3.70 -1.27 -9.80
N TYR A 91 4.42 -0.50 -10.62
CA TYR A 91 4.54 -0.77 -12.06
C TYR A 91 5.62 -1.80 -12.36
N ASP A 92 6.77 -1.68 -11.70
CA ASP A 92 7.93 -2.59 -11.78
C ASP A 92 7.65 -3.85 -10.95
N ARG A 93 7.18 -4.91 -11.62
CA ARG A 93 6.79 -6.17 -10.97
C ARG A 93 8.01 -7.02 -10.65
N ASN A 94 9.04 -6.99 -11.50
CA ASN A 94 10.22 -7.84 -11.36
C ASN A 94 11.29 -7.21 -10.45
N HIS A 95 11.09 -5.96 -10.02
CA HIS A 95 12.00 -5.17 -9.20
C HIS A 95 13.39 -4.97 -9.84
N ASP A 96 13.45 -4.84 -11.17
CA ASP A 96 14.68 -4.61 -11.93
C ASP A 96 15.04 -3.12 -12.09
N LEU A 97 14.26 -2.23 -11.46
CA LEU A 97 14.37 -0.78 -11.51
C LEU A 97 14.02 -0.19 -12.88
N LYS A 98 13.29 -0.93 -13.72
CA LYS A 98 12.78 -0.49 -15.02
C LYS A 98 11.30 -0.88 -15.14
N ILE A 99 10.61 -0.22 -16.06
CA ILE A 99 9.25 -0.59 -16.45
C ILE A 99 9.32 -0.98 -17.92
N ASP A 100 9.16 -2.27 -18.21
CA ASP A 100 9.23 -2.78 -19.56
C ASP A 100 7.89 -2.65 -20.31
N ARG A 101 7.91 -2.96 -21.61
CA ARG A 101 6.71 -2.91 -22.45
C ARG A 101 5.61 -3.87 -21.97
N ASN A 102 6.00 -5.05 -21.47
CA ASN A 102 5.06 -6.07 -21.03
C ASN A 102 4.36 -5.63 -19.75
N GLU A 103 5.12 -5.11 -18.78
CA GLU A 103 4.59 -4.56 -17.52
C GLU A 103 3.62 -3.42 -17.78
N LEU A 104 3.97 -2.50 -18.68
CA LEU A 104 3.08 -1.41 -19.08
C LEU A 104 1.82 -1.94 -19.79
N LEU A 105 1.97 -2.90 -20.71
CA LEU A 105 0.85 -3.50 -21.44
C LEU A 105 -0.12 -4.23 -20.51
N GLU A 106 0.39 -4.95 -19.51
CA GLU A 106 -0.44 -5.61 -18.52
C GLU A 106 -1.21 -4.61 -17.66
N VAL A 107 -0.57 -3.53 -17.22
CA VAL A 107 -1.28 -2.46 -16.48
C VAL A 107 -2.39 -1.87 -17.32
N LEU A 108 -2.13 -1.59 -18.60
CA LEU A 108 -3.15 -1.10 -19.53
C LEU A 108 -4.31 -2.07 -19.68
N LYS A 109 -4.03 -3.39 -19.79
CA LYS A 109 -5.07 -4.42 -19.87
C LYS A 109 -5.91 -4.53 -18.59
N MET A 110 -5.35 -4.24 -17.42
CA MET A 110 -6.09 -4.24 -16.15
C MET A 110 -7.07 -3.05 -16.07
N MET A 111 -6.79 -1.95 -16.78
CA MET A 111 -7.59 -0.73 -16.77
C MET A 111 -8.74 -0.71 -17.80
N VAL A 112 -8.86 -1.75 -18.64
CA VAL A 112 -9.91 -1.91 -19.67
C VAL A 112 -10.93 -2.94 -19.21
#